data_AF-A0A0E0M6N2-F1
#
_entry.id   AF-A0A0E0M6N2-F1
#
_cell.length_a   1.000
_cell.length_b   1.000
_cell.length_c   1.000
_cell.angle_alpha   90.00
_cell.angle_beta   90.00
_cell.angle_gamma   90.00
#
_symmetry.space_group_name_H-M   'P 1'
#
loop_
_entity.id
_entity.type
_entity.pdbx_description
1 polymer ?
#
loop_
_entity_poly.entity_id
_entity_poly.type
_entity_poly.pdbx_seq_one_letter_code
_entity_poly.pdbx_strand_id
1 'polypeptide(L)' 'MDARAATFFFLLLVLFHGNPCSADDTCIYTSAHLAACVVPVCKFACVVDAQAHHAKYRNGWCKGFFNGVCTCQLCYD' A
#
# COMPACT_ATOMS: atom_id res chain seq x y z
N MET A 1 15.94 34.65 -24.35
CA MET A 1 15.38 33.60 -23.47
C MET A 1 15.98 33.79 -22.10
N ASP A 2 15.19 34.26 -21.14
CA ASP A 2 15.62 34.55 -19.77
C ASP A 2 16.06 33.27 -19.05
N ALA A 3 17.38 33.14 -18.83
CA ALA A 3 17.97 32.01 -18.11
C ALA A 3 17.36 31.79 -16.71
N ARG A 4 16.78 32.85 -16.14
CA ARG A 4 16.06 32.83 -14.85
C ARG A 4 14.77 32.01 -14.93
N ALA A 5 14.03 32.08 -16.03
CA ALA A 5 12.80 31.31 -16.20
C ALA A 5 13.09 29.81 -16.32
N ALA A 6 14.21 29.46 -16.96
CA ALA A 6 14.63 28.07 -17.12
C ALA A 6 14.99 27.41 -15.77
N THR A 7 15.69 28.11 -14.87
CA THR A 7 16.02 27.57 -13.54
C THR A 7 14.78 27.37 -12.66
N PHE A 8 13.79 28.25 -12.73
CA PHE A 8 12.52 28.07 -12.02
C PHE A 8 11.73 26.85 -12.52
N PHE A 9 11.69 26.64 -13.84
CA PHE A 9 11.04 25.45 -14.41
C PHE A 9 11.76 24.15 -14.02
N PHE A 10 13.09 24.13 -13.99
CA PHE A 10 13.85 22.97 -13.54
C PHE A 10 13.60 22.63 -12.06
N LEU A 11 13.51 23.64 -11.18
CA LEU A 11 13.18 23.42 -9.77
C LEU A 11 11.75 22.88 -9.57
N LEU A 12 10.77 23.36 -10.34
CA LEU A 12 9.41 22.85 -10.32
C LEU A 12 9.32 21.40 -10.81
N LEU A 13 10.09 21.04 -11.85
CA LEU A 13 10.18 19.67 -12.34
C LEU A 13 10.83 18.73 -11.31
N VAL A 14 11.87 19.17 -10.59
CA VAL A 14 12.50 18.38 -9.51
C VAL A 14 11.53 18.18 -8.34
N LEU A 15 10.73 19.19 -7.98
CA LEU A 15 9.67 19.06 -6.97
C LEU A 15 8.53 18.14 -7.39
N PHE A 16 8.23 18.04 -8.69
CA PHE A 16 7.20 17.14 -9.22
C PHE A 16 7.72 15.70 -9.49
N HIS A 17 9.01 15.53 -9.79
CA HIS A 17 9.68 14.22 -9.94
C HIS A 17 10.19 13.65 -8.62
N GLY A 18 10.17 14.44 -7.55
CA GLY A 18 10.12 13.92 -6.19
C GLY A 18 8.77 13.26 -5.96
N ASN A 19 8.50 12.15 -6.66
CA ASN A 19 7.63 11.13 -6.11
C ASN A 19 8.19 10.88 -4.71
N PRO A 20 7.49 11.28 -3.64
CA PRO A 20 7.93 10.93 -2.32
C PRO A 20 7.68 9.42 -2.28
N CYS A 21 8.69 8.64 -2.65
CA CYS A 21 8.94 7.38 -1.97
C CYS A 21 9.36 7.78 -0.55
N SER A 22 8.43 8.41 0.17
CA SER A 22 8.55 8.83 1.55
C SER A 22 8.55 7.54 2.35
N ALA A 23 9.73 7.17 2.85
CA ALA A 23 9.99 5.93 3.56
C ALA A 23 9.65 4.69 2.73
N ASP A 24 10.66 3.88 2.49
CA ASP A 24 10.49 2.52 1.97
C ASP A 24 9.84 1.68 3.09
N ASP A 25 8.57 1.98 3.39
CA ASP A 25 7.69 1.06 4.11
C ASP A 25 7.69 -0.21 3.25
N THR A 26 8.52 -1.20 3.59
CA THR A 26 8.58 -2.43 2.84
C THR A 26 7.24 -3.14 3.01
N CYS A 27 6.38 -3.01 2.01
CA CYS A 27 5.05 -3.56 2.05
C CYS A 27 5.01 -4.95 1.41
N ILE A 28 4.55 -5.94 2.15
CA ILE A 28 4.25 -7.29 1.67
C ILE A 28 2.75 -7.44 1.44
N TYR A 29 2.41 -8.30 0.49
CA TYR A 29 1.02 -8.65 0.19
C TYR A 29 0.81 -10.13 0.54
N THR A 30 -0.15 -10.40 1.42
CA THR A 30 -0.59 -11.77 1.74
C THR A 30 -2.01 -11.96 1.22
N SER A 31 -2.32 -13.17 0.76
CA SER A 31 -3.64 -13.48 0.22
C SER A 31 -4.12 -14.85 0.68
N ALA A 32 -5.35 -14.92 1.14
CA ALA A 32 -5.99 -16.15 1.61
C ALA A 32 -7.34 -16.38 0.91
N HIS A 33 -7.57 -17.63 0.51
CA HIS A 33 -8.86 -18.05 -0.03
C HIS A 33 -9.85 -18.31 1.10
N LEU A 34 -11.03 -17.71 1.00
CA LEU A 34 -12.10 -17.84 1.97
C LEU A 34 -13.36 -18.33 1.27
N ALA A 35 -14.05 -19.29 1.88
CA ALA A 35 -15.34 -19.78 1.37
C ALA A 35 -16.36 -18.62 1.23
N ALA A 36 -16.33 -17.67 2.18
CA ALA A 36 -17.02 -16.39 2.08
C ALA A 36 -16.04 -15.27 2.44
N CYS A 37 -15.72 -14.41 1.47
CA CYS A 37 -14.88 -13.25 1.69
C CYS A 37 -15.74 -12.03 2.03
N VAL A 38 -15.78 -11.70 3.31
CA VAL A 38 -16.40 -10.47 3.80
C VAL A 38 -15.33 -9.57 4.39
N VAL A 39 -15.39 -8.28 4.04
CA VAL A 39 -14.42 -7.26 4.46
C VAL A 39 -14.10 -7.28 5.96
N PRO A 40 -15.06 -7.38 6.90
CA PRO A 40 -14.72 -7.39 8.33
C PRO A 40 -13.90 -8.61 8.75
N VAL A 41 -14.23 -9.80 8.22
CA VAL A 41 -13.48 -11.04 8.51
C VAL A 41 -12.10 -11.00 7.88
N CYS A 42 -12.01 -10.54 6.62
CA CYS A 42 -10.75 -10.34 5.92
C CYS A 42 -9.84 -9.37 6.67
N LYS A 43 -10.36 -8.21 7.10
CA LYS A 43 -9.59 -7.23 7.89
C LYS A 43 -9.08 -7.81 9.20
N PHE A 44 -9.92 -8.55 9.93
CA PHE A 44 -9.50 -9.17 11.19
C PHE A 44 -8.36 -10.17 10.96
N ALA A 45 -8.50 -11.04 9.96
CA ALA A 45 -7.44 -11.96 9.56
C ALA A 45 -6.15 -11.22 9.18
N CYS A 46 -6.25 -10.16 8.38
CA CYS A 46 -5.10 -9.33 8.01
C CYS A 46 -4.39 -8.69 9.21
N VAL A 47 -5.13 -8.27 10.24
CA VAL A 47 -4.54 -7.69 11.46
C VAL A 47 -3.81 -8.76 12.27
N VAL A 48 -4.36 -9.97 12.36
CA VAL A 48 -3.68 -11.10 13.01
C VAL A 48 -2.43 -11.49 12.22
N ASP A 49 -2.50 -11.52 10.90
CA ASP A 49 -1.35 -11.79 10.02
C ASP A 49 -0.27 -10.71 10.17
N ALA A 50 -0.67 -9.43 10.27
CA ALA A 50 0.24 -8.33 10.55
C ALA A 50 1.06 -8.58 11.82
N GLN A 51 0.38 -8.97 12.90
CA GLN A 51 1.03 -9.29 14.18
C GLN A 51 1.98 -10.49 14.05
N ALA A 52 1.57 -11.55 13.34
CA ALA A 52 2.39 -12.74 13.12
C ALA A 52 3.66 -12.44 12.30
N HIS A 53 3.56 -11.50 11.36
CA HIS A 53 4.67 -11.07 10.50
C HIS A 53 5.50 -9.91 11.07
N HIS A 54 5.20 -9.42 12.28
CA HIS A 54 5.77 -8.19 12.85
C HIS A 54 5.66 -6.96 11.92
N ALA A 55 4.58 -6.91 11.14
CA ALA A 55 4.26 -5.82 10.22
C ALA A 55 3.04 -5.04 10.70
N LYS A 56 2.82 -3.85 10.14
CA LYS A 56 1.62 -3.05 10.38
C LYS A 56 0.58 -3.29 9.28
N TYR A 57 -0.67 -3.50 9.69
CA TYR A 57 -1.79 -3.54 8.75
C TYR A 57 -1.98 -2.17 8.11
N ARG A 58 -1.90 -2.10 6.78
CA ARG A 58 -2.17 -0.88 6.00
C ARG A 58 -3.54 -0.92 5.36
N ASN A 59 -3.85 -1.99 4.64
CA ASN A 59 -5.13 -2.15 3.95
C ASN A 59 -5.49 -3.62 3.73
N GLY A 60 -6.75 -3.91 3.42
CA GLY A 60 -7.22 -5.24 3.08
C GLY A 60 -8.53 -5.20 2.31
N TRP A 61 -8.66 -6.04 1.29
CA TRP A 61 -9.85 -6.10 0.43
C TRP A 61 -10.18 -7.53 0.00
N CYS A 62 -11.45 -7.74 -0.31
CA CYS A 62 -11.95 -9.00 -0.85
C CYS A 62 -12.13 -8.92 -2.36
N LYS A 63 -11.66 -9.94 -3.07
CA LYS A 63 -12.01 -10.19 -4.48
C LYS A 63 -13.02 -11.34 -4.53
N GLY A 64 -14.26 -11.00 -4.86
CA GLY A 64 -15.38 -11.96 -4.87
C GLY A 64 -16.00 -12.17 -3.48
N PHE A 65 -17.25 -12.64 -3.45
CA PHE A 65 -17.99 -12.90 -2.21
C PHE A 65 -17.94 -14.39 -1.83
N PHE A 66 -18.34 -15.29 -2.74
CA PHE A 66 -18.17 -16.74 -2.57
C PHE A 66 -16.84 -17.21 -3.15
N ASN A 67 -16.16 -18.10 -2.43
CA ASN A 67 -14.81 -18.57 -2.77
C ASN A 67 -13.85 -17.40 -3.11
N GLY A 68 -14.00 -16.32 -2.35
CA GLY A 68 -13.32 -15.06 -2.60
C GLY A 68 -11.91 -15.06 -2.03
N VAL A 69 -11.09 -14.15 -2.52
CA VAL A 69 -9.70 -13.98 -2.07
C VAL A 69 -9.63 -12.73 -1.20
N CYS A 70 -9.26 -12.90 0.06
CA CYS A 70 -8.87 -11.79 0.92
C CYS A 70 -7.41 -11.46 0.62
N THR A 71 -7.13 -10.20 0.31
CA THR A 71 -5.75 -9.69 0.13
C THR A 71 -5.48 -8.65 1.21
N CYS A 72 -4.34 -8.78 1.88
CA CYS A 72 -3.87 -7.86 2.90
C CYS A 72 -2.60 -7.18 2.42
N GLN A 73 -2.49 -5.88 2.69
CA GLN A 73 -1.28 -5.11 2.54
C GLN A 73 -0.72 -4.82 3.93
N LEU A 74 0.44 -5.41 4.21
CA LEU A 74 1.16 -5.27 5.47
C LEU A 74 2.46 -4.54 5.20
N CYS A 75 2.82 -3.55 6.01
CA CYS A 75 4.05 -2.78 5.79
C CYS A 75 4.89 -2.77 7.07
N TYR A 76 6.20 -2.90 6.89
CA TYR A 76 7.18 -2.70 7.97
C TYR A 76 7.48 -1.20 8.12
N ASP A 77 7.79 -0.78 9.36
CA ASP A 77 8.36 0.57 9.63
C ASP A 77 9.80 0.69 9.13
#